data_AF-A0A7I4FCM9-F1
#
_entry.id   AF-A0A7I4FCM9-F1
#
_cell.length_a   1.000
_cell.length_b   1.000
_cell.length_c   1.000
_cell.angle_alpha   90.00
_cell.angle_beta   90.00
_cell.angle_gamma   90.00
#
_symmetry.space_group_name_H-M   'P 1'
#
loop_
_entity.id
_entity.type
_entity.pdbx_description
1 polymer ?
#
loop_
_entity_poly.entity_id
_entity_poly.type
_entity_poly.pdbx_seq_one_letter_code
_entity_poly.pdbx_strand_id
1 'polypeptide(L)'
;MDISGEAHLDVKHNIFKKRLDVNGKVIEPARQESINQPKLDKPLQKHGGRLEHNETYCGSCFGAETEEDHCCNNCEEVREAYRKKGWALNNPDLIDQCKREGFLQKIKDEDGEGCNVYGTLEANKVAGNFHFAPGKSFQQANMHVHDLMAFGKDSFNVSHKINEISFGVRYPGAVNPLDKLERIQTTTHGMYQYFIKVKFTEKRMSFFHFLTNVCAIVGGVFSVSGIIDAFVYHGQKQIKKRLGKDT
;
A
#
# COMPACT_ATOMS: atom_id res chain seq x y z
N MET A 1 9.23 11.29 6.73
CA MET A 1 10.70 11.24 6.94
C MET A 1 10.95 10.92 8.40
N ASP A 2 11.89 10.04 8.69
CA ASP A 2 12.29 9.72 10.06
C ASP A 2 13.61 10.39 10.46
N ILE A 3 14.02 10.26 11.73
CA ILE A 3 15.28 10.84 12.22
C ILE A 3 16.54 10.24 11.58
N SER A 4 16.44 9.11 10.88
CA SER A 4 17.56 8.53 10.13
C SER A 4 17.74 9.18 8.75
N GLY A 5 16.82 10.07 8.36
CA GLY A 5 16.77 10.68 7.04
C GLY A 5 16.05 9.81 6.01
N GLU A 6 15.54 8.63 6.40
CA GLU A 6 14.80 7.75 5.51
C GLU A 6 13.43 8.35 5.20
N ALA A 7 13.09 8.39 3.91
CA ALA A 7 11.82 8.90 3.42
C ALA A 7 11.27 7.94 2.36
N HIS A 8 10.03 7.52 2.56
CA HIS A 8 9.27 6.74 1.59
C HIS A 8 8.14 7.60 1.06
N LEU A 9 8.11 7.80 -0.26
CA LEU A 9 7.09 8.59 -0.96
C LEU A 9 6.17 7.65 -1.75
N ASP A 10 4.91 8.04 -1.90
CA ASP A 10 3.92 7.29 -2.66
C ASP A 10 3.87 5.79 -2.31
N VAL A 11 3.92 5.46 -1.01
CA VAL A 11 3.92 4.07 -0.54
C VAL A 11 2.59 3.40 -0.90
N LYS A 12 2.67 2.45 -1.85
CA LYS A 12 1.52 1.66 -2.31
C LYS A 12 1.54 0.22 -1.80
N HIS A 13 2.68 -0.26 -1.32
CA HIS A 13 2.79 -1.61 -0.76
C HIS A 13 1.94 -1.68 0.52
N ASN A 14 0.99 -2.61 0.56
CA ASN A 14 0.08 -2.85 1.69
C ASN A 14 -0.84 -1.67 2.08
N ILE A 15 -0.96 -0.64 1.25
CA ILE A 15 -1.91 0.48 1.43
C ILE A 15 -2.88 0.47 0.25
N PHE A 16 -4.17 0.42 0.57
CA PHE A 16 -5.26 0.34 -0.40
C PHE A 16 -6.14 1.57 -0.29
N LYS A 17 -6.70 1.98 -1.43
CA LYS A 17 -7.60 3.13 -1.56
C LYS A 17 -8.91 2.67 -2.17
N LYS A 18 -10.02 3.05 -1.54
CA LYS A 18 -11.37 2.88 -2.09
C LYS A 18 -12.01 4.25 -2.29
N ARG A 19 -12.61 4.47 -3.45
CA ARG A 19 -13.38 5.70 -3.73
C ARG A 19 -14.63 5.72 -2.89
N LEU A 20 -14.97 6.90 -2.38
CA LEU A 20 -16.20 7.16 -1.63
C LEU A 20 -16.99 8.24 -2.36
N ASP A 21 -18.31 8.08 -2.38
CA ASP A 21 -19.20 9.14 -2.85
C ASP A 21 -19.25 10.31 -1.85
N VAL A 22 -19.96 11.38 -2.22
CA VAL A 22 -20.18 12.57 -1.40
C VAL A 22 -20.81 12.28 -0.02
N ASN A 23 -21.46 11.11 0.14
CA ASN A 23 -22.09 10.68 1.39
C ASN A 23 -21.20 9.73 2.20
N GLY A 24 -19.98 9.43 1.74
CA GLY A 24 -19.04 8.52 2.39
C GLY A 24 -19.33 7.03 2.14
N LYS A 25 -20.17 6.69 1.17
CA LYS A 25 -20.42 5.29 0.77
C LYS A 25 -19.39 4.86 -0.26
N VAL A 26 -18.93 3.61 -0.16
CA VAL A 26 -17.99 3.03 -1.11
C VAL A 26 -18.60 2.98 -2.51
N ILE A 27 -17.90 3.57 -3.47
CA ILE A 27 -18.17 3.41 -4.89
C ILE A 27 -17.49 2.09 -5.28
N GLU A 28 -18.27 1.04 -5.53
CA GLU A 28 -17.72 -0.18 -6.10
C GLU A 28 -17.12 0.16 -7.47
N PRO A 29 -15.94 -0.39 -7.82
CA PRO A 29 -15.44 -0.21 -9.16
C PRO A 29 -16.55 -0.70 -10.09
N ALA A 30 -17.00 0.16 -11.01
CA ALA A 30 -17.75 -0.32 -12.15
C ALA A 30 -16.97 -1.53 -12.65
N ARG A 31 -17.65 -2.70 -12.72
CA ARG A 31 -17.15 -3.90 -13.40
C ARG A 31 -16.36 -3.37 -14.58
N GLN A 32 -15.11 -3.79 -14.78
CA GLN A 32 -14.36 -3.43 -15.98
C GLN A 32 -15.21 -3.85 -17.19
N GLU A 33 -16.15 -3.01 -17.60
CA GLU A 33 -16.31 -2.64 -18.98
C GLU A 33 -14.90 -2.20 -19.30
N SER A 34 -14.15 -3.14 -19.87
CA SER A 34 -13.10 -2.86 -20.84
C SER A 34 -13.57 -1.61 -21.57
N ILE A 35 -13.09 -0.45 -21.11
CA ILE A 35 -13.43 0.82 -21.73
C ILE A 35 -12.91 0.57 -23.12
N ASN A 36 -13.84 0.41 -24.06
CA ASN A 36 -13.56 0.68 -25.45
C ASN A 36 -13.05 2.12 -25.40
N GLN A 37 -11.73 2.27 -25.20
CA GLN A 37 -11.05 3.49 -25.53
C GLN A 37 -11.56 3.79 -26.93
N PRO A 38 -12.16 4.96 -27.18
CA PRO A 38 -12.56 5.29 -28.52
C PRO A 38 -11.35 5.05 -29.41
N LYS A 39 -11.40 3.98 -30.22
CA LYS A 39 -10.31 3.61 -31.11
C LYS A 39 -10.22 4.76 -32.09
N LEU A 40 -9.24 5.61 -31.89
CA LEU A 40 -9.00 6.70 -32.81
C LEU A 40 -8.54 6.06 -34.12
N ASP A 41 -9.23 6.33 -35.22
CA ASP A 41 -8.75 5.93 -36.52
C ASP A 41 -7.48 6.73 -36.85
N LYS A 42 -6.34 6.06 -36.67
CA LYS A 42 -4.98 6.53 -36.94
C LYS A 42 -4.50 7.73 -36.08
N PRO A 43 -4.16 7.52 -34.79
CA PRO A 43 -3.62 8.57 -33.92
C PRO A 43 -2.28 9.15 -34.44
N LEU A 44 -2.00 10.41 -34.07
CA LEU A 44 -0.77 11.11 -34.42
C LEU A 44 0.41 10.50 -33.65
N GLN A 45 1.49 10.21 -34.36
CA GLN A 45 2.72 9.66 -33.78
C GLN A 45 3.75 10.74 -33.43
N LYS A 46 4.68 10.42 -32.54
CA LYS A 46 5.78 11.30 -32.10
C LYS A 46 6.58 11.92 -33.26
N HIS A 47 6.86 11.16 -34.31
CA HIS A 47 7.69 11.60 -35.45
C HIS A 47 6.92 12.39 -36.52
N GLY A 48 5.61 12.63 -36.31
CA GLY A 48 4.72 13.18 -37.33
C GLY A 48 4.23 12.08 -38.27
N GLY A 49 2.92 12.04 -38.53
CA GLY A 49 2.27 10.96 -39.30
C GLY A 49 1.17 10.28 -38.51
N ARG A 50 0.23 9.66 -39.23
CA ARG A 50 -0.90 8.93 -38.67
C ARG A 50 -0.59 7.44 -38.65
N LEU A 51 -0.93 6.74 -37.57
CA LEU A 51 -0.68 5.29 -37.44
C LEU A 51 -1.15 4.49 -38.67
N GLU A 52 -0.23 3.76 -39.30
CA GLU A 52 -0.55 2.89 -40.43
C GLU A 52 -0.89 1.45 -40.01
N HIS A 53 -1.42 0.66 -40.94
CA HIS A 53 -1.68 -0.76 -40.70
C HIS A 53 -0.33 -1.45 -40.52
N ASN A 54 -0.07 -1.96 -39.31
CA ASN A 54 1.14 -2.68 -38.87
C ASN A 54 2.23 -1.86 -38.16
N GLU A 55 1.94 -0.63 -37.74
CA GLU A 55 2.82 0.17 -36.88
C GLU A 55 2.41 0.08 -35.39
N THR A 56 3.40 0.14 -34.50
CA THR A 56 3.16 0.26 -33.05
C THR A 56 2.99 1.72 -32.69
N TYR A 57 1.89 2.05 -32.01
CA TYR A 57 1.67 3.43 -31.57
C TYR A 57 2.75 3.90 -30.59
N CYS A 58 3.39 5.02 -30.94
CA CYS A 58 4.32 5.76 -30.09
C CYS A 58 3.84 7.22 -29.98
N GLY A 59 3.25 7.56 -28.85
CA GLY A 59 2.80 8.93 -28.57
C GLY A 59 3.94 9.85 -28.14
N SER A 60 3.77 11.16 -28.36
CA SER A 60 4.74 12.17 -27.92
C SER A 60 4.61 12.42 -26.42
N CYS A 61 5.75 12.67 -25.75
CA CYS A 61 5.79 13.20 -24.39
C CYS A 61 5.88 14.73 -24.39
N PHE A 62 5.57 15.42 -25.50
CA PHE A 62 5.51 16.88 -25.60
C PHE A 62 6.78 17.61 -25.15
N GLY A 63 7.96 17.05 -25.48
CA GLY A 63 9.26 17.60 -25.10
C GLY A 63 9.79 17.13 -23.75
N ALA A 64 9.03 16.31 -23.02
CA ALA A 64 9.45 15.73 -21.75
C ALA A 64 10.16 14.36 -21.90
N GLU A 65 10.48 13.96 -23.13
CA GLU A 65 11.22 12.72 -23.40
C GLU A 65 12.59 12.72 -22.69
N THR A 66 12.97 11.56 -22.16
CA THR A 66 14.28 11.32 -21.53
C THR A 66 15.30 10.82 -22.53
N GLU A 67 14.84 10.07 -23.53
CA GLU A 67 15.63 9.39 -24.56
C GLU A 67 14.93 9.54 -25.92
N GLU A 68 15.67 9.36 -27.01
CA GLU A 68 15.13 9.52 -28.38
C GLU A 68 14.00 8.54 -28.68
N ASP A 69 14.03 7.33 -28.12
CA ASP A 69 13.01 6.29 -28.34
C ASP A 69 11.91 6.24 -27.26
N HIS A 70 11.93 7.15 -26.29
CA HIS A 70 10.90 7.18 -25.24
C HIS A 70 9.56 7.69 -25.81
N CYS A 71 8.51 6.86 -25.68
CA CYS A 71 7.14 7.16 -26.07
C CYS A 71 6.24 7.35 -24.84
N CYS A 72 5.27 8.26 -24.93
CA CYS A 72 4.21 8.40 -23.93
C CYS A 72 2.87 8.02 -24.56
N ASN A 73 2.36 6.87 -24.16
CA ASN A 73 1.23 6.21 -24.80
C ASN A 73 -0.08 6.39 -24.05
N ASN A 74 -0.10 7.00 -22.86
CA ASN A 74 -1.32 7.38 -22.14
C ASN A 74 -1.11 8.68 -21.35
N CYS A 75 -2.20 9.26 -20.83
CA CYS A 75 -2.12 10.52 -20.09
C CYS A 75 -1.21 10.42 -18.86
N GLU A 76 -1.20 9.26 -18.19
CA GLU A 76 -0.39 9.05 -16.99
C GLU A 76 1.11 9.02 -17.31
N GLU A 77 1.51 8.41 -18.43
CA GLU A 77 2.90 8.41 -18.90
C GLU A 77 3.40 9.81 -19.25
N VAL A 78 2.58 10.65 -19.91
CA VAL A 78 2.93 12.06 -20.18
C VAL A 78 3.13 12.82 -18.87
N ARG A 79 2.23 12.64 -17.90
CA ARG A 79 2.32 13.30 -16.58
C ARG A 79 3.57 12.87 -15.81
N GLU A 80 3.90 11.58 -15.84
CA GLU A 80 5.11 11.04 -15.24
C GLU A 80 6.38 11.58 -15.91
N ALA A 81 6.39 11.72 -17.25
CA ALA A 81 7.50 12.34 -17.97
C ALA A 81 7.69 13.82 -17.59
N TYR A 82 6.60 14.60 -17.55
CA TYR A 82 6.62 16.00 -17.10
C TYR A 82 7.15 16.12 -15.67
N ARG A 83 6.68 15.25 -14.77
CA ARG A 83 7.11 15.19 -13.38
C ARG A 83 8.61 14.94 -13.25
N LYS A 84 9.18 14.02 -14.03
CA LYS A 84 10.63 13.75 -14.06
C LYS A 84 11.44 14.98 -14.49
N LYS A 85 10.88 15.86 -15.34
CA LYS A 85 11.49 17.12 -15.76
C LYS A 85 11.20 18.29 -14.81
N GLY A 86 10.36 18.10 -13.78
CA GLY A 86 9.89 19.17 -12.90
C GLY A 86 8.92 20.13 -13.58
N TRP A 87 8.22 19.68 -14.62
CA TRP A 87 7.22 20.45 -15.36
C TRP A 87 5.82 20.17 -14.84
N ALA A 88 5.00 21.22 -14.81
CA ALA A 88 3.61 21.13 -14.40
C ALA A 88 2.71 21.00 -15.65
N LEU A 89 1.71 20.12 -15.60
CA LEU A 89 0.74 19.95 -16.70
C LEU A 89 -0.34 21.04 -16.67
N ASN A 90 -0.04 22.21 -17.23
CA ASN A 90 -0.93 23.38 -17.12
C ASN A 90 -2.26 23.27 -17.87
N ASN A 91 -2.29 22.54 -19.00
CA ASN A 91 -3.50 22.40 -19.81
C ASN A 91 -3.60 20.98 -20.40
N PRO A 92 -4.35 20.08 -19.75
CA PRO A 92 -4.53 18.71 -20.24
C PRO A 92 -5.25 18.60 -21.60
N ASP A 93 -6.00 19.63 -22.04
CA ASP A 93 -6.67 19.61 -23.36
C ASP A 93 -5.69 19.70 -24.53
N LEU A 94 -4.47 20.20 -24.30
CA LEU A 94 -3.40 20.26 -25.31
C LEU A 94 -2.69 18.92 -25.47
N ILE A 95 -2.90 17.98 -24.55
CA ILE A 95 -2.31 16.65 -24.56
C ILE A 95 -3.34 15.68 -25.13
N ASP A 96 -3.06 15.14 -26.31
CA ASP A 96 -3.99 14.26 -27.02
C ASP A 96 -4.34 13.01 -26.20
N GLN A 97 -3.36 12.46 -25.47
CA GLN A 97 -3.59 11.31 -24.59
C GLN A 97 -4.53 11.66 -23.43
N CYS A 98 -4.42 12.84 -22.82
CA CYS A 98 -5.30 13.26 -21.73
C CYS A 98 -6.71 13.62 -22.23
N LYS A 99 -6.80 14.30 -23.38
CA LYS A 99 -8.07 14.66 -24.00
C LYS A 99 -8.88 13.41 -24.40
N ARG A 100 -8.26 12.46 -25.09
CA ARG A 100 -8.95 11.23 -25.55
C ARG A 100 -9.37 10.32 -24.40
N GLU A 101 -8.59 10.31 -23.30
CA GLU A 101 -8.89 9.52 -22.10
C GLU A 101 -9.91 10.21 -21.18
N GLY A 102 -10.39 11.40 -21.58
CA GLY A 102 -11.37 12.17 -20.83
C GLY A 102 -10.85 12.60 -19.45
N PHE A 103 -9.55 12.89 -19.32
CA PHE A 103 -8.93 13.16 -18.02
C PHE A 103 -9.59 14.32 -17.27
N LEU A 104 -9.89 15.42 -17.96
CA LEU A 104 -10.60 16.55 -17.35
C LEU A 104 -12.03 16.22 -16.94
N GLN A 105 -12.70 15.35 -17.71
CA GLN A 105 -14.04 14.89 -17.34
C GLN A 105 -13.98 14.01 -16.10
N LYS A 106 -13.01 13.09 -16.02
CA LYS A 106 -12.77 12.27 -14.83
C LYS A 106 -12.53 13.11 -13.58
N ILE A 107 -11.72 14.17 -13.67
CA ILE A 107 -11.49 15.08 -12.53
C ILE A 107 -12.81 15.73 -12.09
N LYS A 108 -13.64 16.18 -13.03
CA LYS A 108 -14.95 16.78 -12.72
C LYS A 108 -15.93 15.76 -12.13
N ASP A 109 -15.92 14.53 -12.63
CA ASP A 109 -16.80 13.45 -12.15
C ASP A 109 -16.39 12.97 -10.75
N GLU A 110 -15.09 13.07 -10.43
CA GLU A 110 -14.52 12.76 -9.11
C GLU A 110 -14.58 13.95 -8.14
N ASP A 111 -15.14 15.09 -8.55
CA ASP A 111 -15.24 16.27 -7.69
C ASP A 111 -16.18 16.02 -6.50
N GLY A 112 -15.73 16.40 -5.31
CA GLY A 112 -16.44 16.15 -4.06
C GLY A 112 -16.39 14.71 -3.55
N GLU A 113 -15.71 13.79 -4.24
CA GLU A 113 -15.51 12.42 -3.75
C GLU A 113 -14.56 12.35 -2.56
N GLY A 114 -14.73 11.29 -1.76
CA GLY A 114 -13.83 10.93 -0.68
C GLY A 114 -12.94 9.74 -1.02
N CYS A 115 -11.98 9.45 -0.14
CA CYS A 115 -11.15 8.27 -0.24
C CYS A 115 -11.07 7.55 1.12
N ASN A 116 -11.41 6.26 1.13
CA ASN A 116 -11.13 5.38 2.26
C ASN A 116 -9.76 4.73 2.06
N VAL A 117 -8.80 5.15 2.88
CA VAL A 117 -7.43 4.61 2.89
C VAL A 117 -7.30 3.62 4.04
N TYR A 118 -6.88 2.40 3.73
CA TYR A 118 -6.68 1.35 4.73
C TYR A 118 -5.50 0.46 4.36
N GLY A 119 -4.85 -0.11 5.36
CA GLY A 119 -3.69 -0.96 5.15
C GLY A 119 -2.73 -0.96 6.33
N THR A 120 -1.53 -1.47 6.08
CA THR A 120 -0.46 -1.58 7.08
C THR A 120 0.83 -1.03 6.51
N LEU A 121 1.55 -0.25 7.32
CA LEU A 121 2.88 0.25 6.98
C LEU A 121 3.90 -0.35 7.94
N GLU A 122 4.98 -0.88 7.39
CA GLU A 122 6.16 -1.25 8.16
C GLU A 122 7.09 -0.05 8.24
N ALA A 123 7.49 0.31 9.45
CA ALA A 123 8.36 1.46 9.71
C ALA A 123 9.35 1.13 10.82
N ASN A 124 10.51 1.80 10.77
CA ASN A 124 11.51 1.73 11.82
C ASN A 124 10.94 2.25 13.16
N LYS A 125 11.36 1.65 14.27
CA LYS A 125 10.95 2.04 15.63
C LYS A 125 11.70 3.29 16.12
N VAL A 126 11.65 4.35 15.33
CA VAL A 126 12.30 5.64 15.60
C VAL A 126 11.29 6.77 15.52
N ALA A 127 11.68 7.96 15.96
CA ALA A 127 10.84 9.14 15.78
C ALA A 127 10.72 9.48 14.28
N GLY A 128 9.51 9.78 13.84
CA GLY A 128 9.23 10.11 12.44
C GLY A 128 7.82 10.64 12.23
N ASN A 129 7.49 10.89 10.97
CA ASN A 129 6.17 11.31 10.54
C ASN A 129 5.71 10.51 9.32
N PHE A 130 4.40 10.28 9.25
CA PHE A 130 3.68 9.97 8.03
C PHE A 130 2.58 11.01 7.87
N HIS A 131 2.26 11.36 6.64
CA HIS A 131 1.21 12.33 6.34
C HIS A 131 0.44 11.88 5.11
N PHE A 132 -0.83 12.26 5.05
CA PHE A 132 -1.65 12.14 3.85
C PHE A 132 -1.80 13.53 3.27
N ALA A 133 -1.59 13.65 1.97
CA ALA A 133 -1.71 14.91 1.26
C ALA A 133 -2.34 14.67 -0.11
N PRO A 134 -3.11 15.65 -0.63
CA PRO A 134 -3.68 15.58 -1.96
C PRO A 134 -2.59 15.60 -3.03
N GLY A 135 -2.88 14.96 -4.16
CA GLY A 135 -1.97 14.90 -5.31
C GLY A 135 -0.82 13.89 -5.14
N LYS A 136 -0.07 13.69 -6.22
CA LYS A 136 1.18 12.93 -6.17
C LYS A 136 2.31 13.82 -5.68
N SER A 137 3.15 13.28 -4.81
CA SER A 137 4.37 13.94 -4.35
C SER A 137 5.50 13.83 -5.38
N PHE A 138 6.29 14.88 -5.54
CA PHE A 138 7.59 14.81 -6.22
C PHE A 138 8.63 15.68 -5.52
N GLN A 139 9.90 15.29 -5.68
CA GLN A 139 11.04 15.94 -5.05
C GLN A 139 11.76 16.77 -6.11
N GLN A 140 11.80 18.09 -5.92
CA GLN A 140 12.56 19.01 -6.79
C GLN A 140 13.46 19.87 -5.92
N ALA A 141 14.78 19.87 -6.19
CA ALA A 141 15.77 20.71 -5.52
C ALA A 141 15.68 20.70 -3.97
N ASN A 142 15.63 19.52 -3.35
CA ASN A 142 15.45 19.31 -1.90
C ASN A 142 14.14 19.86 -1.30
N MET A 143 13.16 20.28 -2.11
CA MET A 143 11.82 20.63 -1.68
C MET A 143 10.81 19.55 -2.10
N HIS A 144 9.86 19.28 -1.21
CA HIS A 144 8.75 18.36 -1.46
C HIS A 144 7.56 19.15 -2.01
N VAL A 145 7.17 18.86 -3.26
CA VAL A 145 6.08 19.58 -3.95
C VAL A 145 4.95 18.59 -4.24
N HIS A 146 3.71 19.03 -4.04
CA HIS A 146 2.51 18.28 -4.40
C HIS A 146 1.97 18.79 -5.73
N ASP A 147 1.62 17.87 -6.64
CA ASP A 147 0.83 18.20 -7.82
C ASP A 147 -0.64 18.42 -7.40
N LEU A 148 -0.98 19.67 -7.13
CA LEU A 148 -2.34 20.10 -6.79
C LEU A 148 -3.18 20.44 -8.02
N MET A 149 -2.76 20.11 -9.25
CA MET A 149 -3.50 20.53 -10.46
C MET A 149 -4.93 19.99 -10.55
N ALA A 150 -5.20 18.83 -9.93
CA ALA A 150 -6.56 18.30 -9.81
C ALA A 150 -7.44 19.09 -8.82
N PHE A 151 -6.84 19.90 -7.94
CA PHE A 151 -7.50 20.69 -6.91
C PHE A 151 -7.35 22.16 -7.31
N GLY A 152 -8.35 22.69 -8.02
CA GLY A 152 -8.29 24.04 -8.60
C GLY A 152 -7.78 25.12 -7.64
N LYS A 153 -7.00 26.08 -8.19
CA LYS A 153 -6.44 27.31 -7.58
C LYS A 153 -6.68 27.44 -6.08
N ASP A 154 -5.94 26.65 -5.31
CA ASP A 154 -5.81 26.84 -3.87
C ASP A 154 -7.14 26.68 -3.09
N SER A 155 -7.93 25.65 -3.41
CA SER A 155 -8.86 25.05 -2.42
C SER A 155 -8.76 23.51 -2.38
N PHE A 156 -8.62 22.92 -1.18
CA PHE A 156 -8.63 21.47 -1.01
C PHE A 156 -9.24 21.09 0.35
N ASN A 157 -9.94 19.95 0.37
CA ASN A 157 -10.63 19.44 1.55
C ASN A 157 -9.85 18.28 2.19
N VAL A 158 -9.32 18.51 3.40
CA VAL A 158 -8.67 17.52 4.28
C VAL A 158 -9.56 17.13 5.46
N SER A 159 -10.87 17.34 5.36
CA SER A 159 -11.83 16.75 6.30
C SER A 159 -11.68 15.23 6.27
N HIS A 160 -11.57 14.63 7.43
CA HIS A 160 -11.29 13.20 7.53
C HIS A 160 -11.87 12.58 8.79
N LYS A 161 -12.09 11.27 8.68
CA LYS A 161 -12.44 10.40 9.79
C LYS A 161 -11.38 9.32 9.94
N ILE A 162 -10.76 9.28 11.13
CA ILE A 162 -9.84 8.21 11.50
C ILE A 162 -10.69 7.06 12.04
N ASN A 163 -10.86 6.00 11.25
CA ASN A 163 -11.62 4.84 11.69
C ASN A 163 -10.85 4.06 12.77
N GLU A 164 -9.61 3.69 12.45
CA GLU A 164 -8.70 2.99 13.35
C GLU A 164 -7.26 3.37 13.01
N ILE A 165 -6.44 3.61 14.04
CA ILE A 165 -4.99 3.69 13.88
C ILE A 165 -4.31 3.03 15.07
N SER A 166 -3.49 2.03 14.77
CA SER A 166 -2.81 1.21 15.78
C SER A 166 -1.34 1.00 15.44
N PHE A 167 -0.52 0.83 16.46
CA PHE A 167 0.91 0.57 16.33
C PHE A 167 1.22 -0.84 16.86
N GLY A 168 1.64 -1.73 15.96
CA GLY A 168 1.92 -3.12 16.29
C GLY A 168 0.66 -3.97 16.46
N VAL A 169 0.81 -5.10 17.17
CA VAL A 169 -0.28 -6.07 17.36
C VAL A 169 -1.25 -5.59 18.43
N ARG A 170 -2.55 -5.71 18.15
CA ARG A 170 -3.61 -5.37 19.10
C ARG A 170 -3.60 -6.34 20.28
N TYR A 171 -3.76 -5.80 21.48
CA TYR A 171 -3.83 -6.58 22.72
C TYR A 171 -5.13 -6.29 23.50
N PRO A 172 -5.60 -7.20 24.35
CA PRO A 172 -6.81 -6.99 25.14
C PRO A 172 -6.70 -5.72 26.01
N GLY A 173 -7.72 -4.87 25.95
CA GLY A 173 -7.75 -3.59 26.67
C GLY A 173 -6.99 -2.44 26.00
N ALA A 174 -6.43 -2.66 24.80
CA ALA A 174 -5.83 -1.56 24.02
C ALA A 174 -6.91 -0.54 23.61
N VAL A 175 -6.67 0.73 23.97
CA VAL A 175 -7.50 1.87 23.56
C VAL A 175 -6.60 2.83 22.78
N ASN A 176 -6.86 3.03 21.49
CA ASN A 176 -6.14 4.01 20.69
C ASN A 176 -6.86 5.36 20.75
N PRO A 177 -6.19 6.47 21.11
CA PRO A 177 -6.86 7.76 21.31
C PRO A 177 -7.49 8.38 20.05
N LEU A 178 -7.04 7.98 18.87
CA LEU A 178 -7.49 8.54 17.60
C LEU A 178 -8.57 7.70 16.91
N ASP A 179 -8.94 6.54 17.48
CA ASP A 179 -9.99 5.71 16.90
C ASP A 179 -11.31 6.48 16.89
N LYS A 180 -12.00 6.43 15.74
CA LYS A 180 -13.27 7.13 15.47
C LYS A 180 -13.21 8.66 15.57
N LEU A 181 -12.02 9.25 15.47
CA LEU A 181 -11.87 10.71 15.45
C LEU A 181 -12.38 11.28 14.13
N GLU A 182 -13.09 12.40 14.19
CA GLU A 182 -13.54 13.14 13.01
C GLU A 182 -13.09 14.60 13.06
N ARG A 183 -12.65 15.12 11.91
CA ARG A 183 -12.29 16.52 11.71
C ARG A 183 -12.92 17.03 10.43
N ILE A 184 -13.67 18.12 10.56
CA ILE A 184 -14.27 18.84 9.46
C ILE A 184 -13.52 20.15 9.29
N GLN A 185 -13.04 20.39 8.07
CA GLN A 185 -12.36 21.61 7.68
C GLN A 185 -13.37 22.72 7.43
N THR A 186 -13.10 23.90 7.98
CA THR A 186 -13.94 25.10 7.81
C THR A 186 -13.33 26.14 6.88
N THR A 187 -12.04 26.04 6.60
CA THR A 187 -11.25 26.94 5.74
C THR A 187 -11.08 26.37 4.34
N THR A 188 -10.69 27.19 3.36
CA THR A 188 -10.39 26.71 1.99
C THR A 188 -9.21 25.75 1.94
N HIS A 189 -8.25 25.92 2.85
CA HIS A 189 -7.00 25.15 3.01
C HIS A 189 -6.76 24.81 4.47
N GLY A 190 -6.15 23.68 4.76
CA GLY A 190 -5.86 23.28 6.14
C GLY A 190 -4.85 22.15 6.27
N MET A 191 -4.30 22.02 7.47
CA MET A 191 -3.45 20.90 7.88
C MET A 191 -3.89 20.48 9.29
N TYR A 192 -4.10 19.18 9.49
CA TYR A 192 -4.34 18.60 10.81
C TYR A 192 -3.13 17.76 11.21
N GLN A 193 -2.55 18.07 12.37
CA GLN A 193 -1.38 17.38 12.88
C GLN A 193 -1.70 16.69 14.21
N TYR A 194 -1.33 15.42 14.31
CA TYR A 194 -1.52 14.60 15.50
C TYR A 194 -0.17 14.13 16.03
N PHE A 195 0.08 14.38 17.32
CA PHE A 195 1.29 13.93 17.99
C PHE A 195 0.97 12.69 18.83
N ILE A 196 1.55 11.55 18.45
CA ILE A 196 1.30 10.26 19.10
C ILE A 196 2.59 9.79 19.76
N LYS A 197 2.53 9.47 21.05
CA LYS A 197 3.62 8.83 21.78
C LYS A 197 3.37 7.33 21.89
N VAL A 198 4.16 6.54 21.17
CA VAL A 198 4.08 5.07 21.20
C VAL A 198 4.96 4.53 22.34
N LYS A 199 4.38 3.66 23.19
CA LYS A 199 5.12 2.93 24.23
C LYS A 199 5.21 1.45 23.84
N PHE A 200 6.41 0.97 23.57
CA PHE A 200 6.65 -0.45 23.31
C PHE A 200 6.69 -1.22 24.63
N THR A 201 5.87 -2.27 24.74
CA THR A 201 5.85 -3.15 25.90
C THR A 201 6.17 -4.57 25.44
N GLU A 202 7.26 -5.14 25.95
CA GLU A 202 7.59 -6.54 25.72
C GLU A 202 7.01 -7.37 26.87
N LYS A 203 6.02 -8.21 26.57
CA LYS A 203 5.56 -9.22 27.53
C LYS A 203 6.52 -10.39 27.48
N ARG A 204 7.37 -10.53 28.50
CA ARG A 204 8.12 -11.77 28.72
C ARG A 204 7.15 -12.88 29.11
N MET A 205 7.30 -14.04 28.49
CA MET A 205 6.54 -15.22 28.89
C MET A 205 6.87 -15.57 30.35
N SER A 206 5.87 -16.06 31.08
CA SER A 206 6.07 -16.51 32.46
C SER A 206 7.14 -17.60 32.51
N PHE A 207 8.07 -17.51 33.48
CA PHE A 207 9.06 -18.55 33.73
C PHE A 207 8.41 -19.93 33.94
N PHE A 208 7.21 -19.95 34.52
CA PHE A 208 6.44 -21.18 34.67
C PHE A 208 6.05 -21.80 33.34
N HIS A 209 5.77 -21.01 32.30
CA HIS A 209 5.48 -21.54 30.96
C HIS A 209 6.73 -22.16 30.31
N PHE A 210 7.91 -21.61 30.60
CA PHE A 210 9.17 -22.23 30.21
C PHE A 210 9.37 -23.56 30.95
N LEU A 211 9.18 -23.56 32.27
CA LEU A 211 9.35 -24.76 33.10
C LEU A 211 8.37 -25.86 32.70
N THR A 212 7.10 -25.55 32.45
CA THR A 212 6.11 -26.53 31.97
C THR A 212 6.52 -27.13 30.64
N ASN A 213 7.06 -26.33 29.72
CA ASN A 213 7.56 -26.84 28.43
C ASN A 213 8.76 -27.77 28.63
N VAL A 214 9.70 -27.43 29.52
CA VAL A 214 10.85 -28.30 29.85
C VAL A 214 10.40 -29.61 30.50
N CYS A 215 9.50 -29.55 31.48
CA CYS A 215 8.95 -30.73 32.13
C CYS A 215 8.19 -31.63 31.14
N ALA A 216 7.44 -31.05 30.20
CA ALA A 216 6.74 -31.81 29.16
C ALA A 216 7.73 -32.54 28.23
N ILE A 217 8.83 -31.89 27.84
CA ILE A 217 9.87 -32.52 27.00
C ILE A 217 10.55 -33.66 27.76
N VAL A 218 11.02 -33.41 28.99
CA VAL A 218 11.71 -34.43 29.80
C VAL A 218 10.78 -35.60 30.13
N GLY A 219 9.55 -35.32 30.57
CA GLY A 219 8.55 -36.34 30.85
C GLY A 219 8.17 -37.15 29.62
N GLY A 220 8.08 -36.50 28.46
CA GLY A 220 7.84 -37.16 27.17
C GLY A 220 8.96 -38.13 26.79
N VAL A 221 10.23 -37.71 26.90
CA VAL A 221 11.39 -38.57 26.62
C VAL A 221 11.41 -39.79 27.55
N PHE A 222 11.26 -39.58 28.86
CA PHE A 222 11.23 -40.69 29.82
C PHE A 222 10.08 -41.67 29.57
N SER A 223 8.90 -41.17 29.22
CA SER A 223 7.75 -42.02 28.91
C SER A 223 7.99 -42.87 27.66
N VAL A 224 8.54 -42.27 26.60
CA VAL A 224 8.87 -42.98 25.36
C VAL A 224 9.96 -44.01 25.60
N SER A 225 11.03 -43.66 26.32
CA SER A 225 12.10 -44.61 26.68
C SER A 225 11.57 -45.79 27.49
N GLY A 226 10.67 -45.56 28.47
CA GLY A 226 10.06 -46.62 29.25
C GLY A 226 9.18 -47.56 28.44
N ILE A 227 8.42 -47.03 27.48
CA ILE A 227 7.62 -47.85 26.55
C ILE A 227 8.54 -48.72 25.68
N ILE A 228 9.60 -48.14 25.11
CA ILE A 228 10.57 -48.88 24.29
C ILE A 228 11.24 -49.99 25.10
N ASP A 229 11.71 -49.69 26.32
CA ASP A 229 12.36 -50.67 27.19
C ASP A 229 11.41 -51.83 27.53
N ALA A 230 10.15 -51.53 27.87
CA ALA A 230 9.13 -52.56 28.12
C ALA A 230 8.91 -53.46 26.89
N PHE A 231 8.84 -52.89 25.68
CA PHE A 231 8.72 -53.67 24.45
C PHE A 231 9.94 -54.57 24.20
N VAL A 232 11.15 -54.04 24.38
CA VAL A 232 12.40 -54.81 24.22
C VAL A 232 12.48 -55.94 25.24
N TYR A 233 12.21 -55.67 26.51
CA TYR A 233 12.23 -56.66 27.58
C TYR A 233 11.24 -57.80 27.35
N HIS A 234 9.98 -57.47 27.03
CA HIS A 234 8.97 -58.47 26.73
C HIS A 234 9.27 -59.24 25.44
N GLY A 235 9.81 -58.57 24.42
CA GLY A 235 10.25 -59.19 23.16
C GLY A 235 11.36 -60.22 23.39
N GLN A 236 12.43 -59.84 24.09
CA GLN A 236 13.52 -60.75 24.43
C GLN A 236 13.04 -61.95 25.26
N LYS A 237 12.14 -61.71 26.23
CA LYS A 237 11.57 -62.79 27.07
C LYS A 237 10.71 -63.77 26.27
N GLN A 238 9.93 -63.30 25.30
CA GLN A 238 9.17 -64.18 24.41
C GLN A 238 10.08 -64.98 23.47
N ILE A 239 11.10 -64.35 22.89
CA ILE A 239 12.08 -65.02 22.02
C ILE A 239 12.82 -66.11 22.81
N LYS A 240 13.28 -65.82 24.03
CA LYS A 240 13.97 -66.78 24.90
C LYS A 240 13.07 -67.96 25.29
N LYS A 241 11.77 -67.71 25.53
CA LYS A 241 10.78 -68.78 25.76
C LYS A 241 10.53 -69.67 24.54
N ARG A 242 10.62 -69.12 23.32
CA ARG A 242 10.50 -69.92 22.08
C ARG A 242 11.76 -70.73 21.83
N LEU A 243 12.94 -70.12 21.93
CA LEU A 243 14.23 -70.81 21.74
C LEU A 243 14.49 -71.91 22.79
N GLY A 244 14.06 -71.72 24.05
CA GLY A 244 14.20 -72.75 25.09
C GLY A 244 13.18 -73.88 25.03
N LYS A 245 12.28 -73.89 24.03
CA LYS A 245 11.29 -74.95 23.80
C LYS A 245 11.68 -75.89 22.64
N ASP A 246 12.70 -75.52 21.87
CA ASP A 246 13.20 -76.25 20.69
C ASP A 246 14.52 -77.01 20.96
N THR A 247 14.85 -77.28 22.23
CA THR A 247 15.98 -78.15 22.66
C THR A 247 15.43 -79.28 23.52
#